data_AF-A0A932NCI0-F1
#
_entry.id   AF-A0A932NCI0-F1
#
_cell.length_a   1.000
_cell.length_b   1.000
_cell.length_c   1.000
_cell.angle_alpha   90.00
_cell.angle_beta   90.00
_cell.angle_gamma   90.00
#
_symmetry.space_group_name_H-M   'P 1'
#
loop_
_entity.id
_entity.type
_entity.pdbx_description
1 polymer ?
#
loop_
_entity_poly.entity_id
_entity_poly.type
_entity_poly.pdbx_seq_one_letter_code
_entity_poly.pdbx_strand_id
1 'polypeptide(L)' 'MRLIGIAVVLGGWCITLAGLLMTSTVVARGVIACVGIGVSVFGILGVLNSYYLARAIWKK' A
#
# COMPACT_ATOMS: atom_id res chain seq x y z
N MET A 1 -7.22 -12.92 3.36
CA MET A 1 -6.53 -11.97 2.47
C MET A 1 -7.04 -10.53 2.57
N ARG A 2 -8.33 -10.28 2.89
CA ARG A 2 -8.84 -8.92 3.10
C ARG A 2 -8.06 -8.11 4.16
N LEU A 3 -7.92 -8.65 5.38
CA LEU A 3 -7.16 -7.99 6.46
C LEU A 3 -5.69 -7.76 6.09
N ILE A 4 -5.09 -8.72 5.38
CA ILE A 4 -3.69 -8.62 4.90
C ILE A 4 -3.56 -7.47 3.90
N GLY A 5 -4.46 -7.36 2.93
CA GLY A 5 -4.44 -6.25 1.97
C GLY A 5 -4.56 -4.89 2.66
N ILE A 6 -5.48 -4.77 3.63
CA ILE A 6 -5.63 -3.54 4.43
C ILE A 6 -4.34 -3.23 5.21
N ALA A 7 -3.74 -4.24 5.85
CA ALA A 7 -2.49 -4.07 6.60
C ALA A 7 -1.34 -3.61 5.69
N VAL A 8 -1.25 -4.11 4.46
CA VAL A 8 -0.24 -3.68 3.47
C VAL A 8 -0.47 -2.22 3.05
N VAL A 9 -1.73 -1.81 2.86
CA VAL A 9 -2.06 -0.40 2.54
C VAL A 9 -1.62 0.53 3.67
N LEU A 10 -1.97 0.19 4.91
CA LEU A 10 -1.55 0.95 6.09
C LEU A 10 -0.02 0.93 6.25
N GLY A 11 0.63 -0.19 5.92
CA GLY A 11 2.08 -0.30 5.90
C GLY A 11 2.73 0.67 4.92
N GLY A 12 2.19 0.79 3.71
CA GLY A 12 2.63 1.79 2.72
C GLY A 12 2.54 3.23 3.24
N TRP A 13 1.45 3.55 3.96
CA TRP A 13 1.31 4.84 4.63
C TRP A 13 2.35 5.04 5.74
N CYS A 14 2.56 4.04 6.60
CA CYS A 14 3.58 4.10 7.65
C CYS A 14 4.99 4.31 7.07
N ILE A 15 5.31 3.71 5.93
CA ILE A 15 6.59 3.92 5.23
C ILE A 15 6.74 5.39 4.81
N THR A 16 5.69 6.01 4.26
CA THR A 16 5.74 7.43 3.90
C THR A 16 5.92 8.35 5.12
N LEU A 17 5.23 8.06 6.23
CA LEU A 17 5.38 8.82 7.47
C LEU A 17 6.76 8.66 8.09
N ALA A 18 7.30 7.43 8.14
CA ALA A 18 8.65 7.18 8.61
C ALA A 18 9.69 7.91 7.74
N GLY A 19 9.52 7.89 6.42
CA GLY A 19 10.36 8.64 5.50
C GLY A 19 10.35 10.15 5.79
N LEU A 20 9.18 10.71 6.06
CA LEU A 20 9.04 12.13 6.41
C LEU A 20 9.78 12.48 7.71
N LEU A 21 9.68 11.63 8.74
CA LEU A 21 10.27 11.86 10.06
C LEU A 21 11.79 11.65 10.07
N MET A 22 12.30 10.73 9.26
CA MET A 22 13.70 10.30 9.30
C MET A 22 14.61 11.00 8.29
N THR A 23 14.07 11.71 7.30
CA THR A 23 14.88 12.32 6.24
C THR A 23 14.79 13.85 6.23
N SER A 24 15.91 14.51 5.96
CA SER A 24 16.03 15.98 5.94
C SER A 24 16.06 16.57 4.53
N THR A 25 16.27 15.77 3.50
CA THR A 25 16.36 16.23 2.10
C THR A 25 15.05 15.98 1.35
N VAL A 26 14.65 16.95 0.52
CA VAL A 26 13.41 16.87 -0.26
C VAL A 26 13.42 15.68 -1.22
N VAL A 27 14.57 15.39 -1.83
CA VAL A 27 14.73 14.27 -2.76
C VAL A 27 14.53 12.92 -2.05
N ALA A 28 15.14 12.71 -0.89
CA ALA A 28 14.97 11.46 -0.13
C ALA A 28 13.52 11.27 0.32
N ARG A 29 12.86 12.34 0.79
CA ARG A 29 11.42 12.33 1.11
C ARG A 29 10.57 11.93 -0.09
N GLY A 30 10.86 12.50 -1.26
CA GLY A 30 10.15 12.20 -2.51
C GLY A 30 10.26 10.72 -2.89
N VAL A 31 11.46 10.14 -2.82
CA VAL A 31 11.68 8.73 -3.15
C VAL A 31 10.93 7.81 -2.18
N ILE A 32 11.03 8.05 -0.87
CA ILE A 32 10.35 7.21 0.13
C ILE A 32 8.83 7.34 0.02
N ALA A 33 8.32 8.55 -0.28
CA ALA A 33 6.90 8.75 -0.55
C ALA A 33 6.43 7.90 -1.74
N CYS A 34 7.17 7.91 -2.86
CA CYS A 34 6.86 7.07 -4.02
C CYS A 34 6.85 5.57 -3.68
N VAL A 35 7.80 5.10 -2.87
CA VAL A 35 7.84 3.71 -2.41
C VAL A 35 6.61 3.37 -1.57
N GLY A 36 6.25 4.20 -0.58
CA GLY A 36 5.08 3.95 0.26
C GLY A 36 3.75 4.02 -0.49
N ILE A 37 3.64 4.88 -1.51
CA ILE A 37 2.51 4.88 -2.45
C ILE A 37 2.48 3.57 -3.23
N GLY A 38 3.62 3.12 -3.77
CA GLY A 38 3.70 1.84 -4.50
C GLY A 38 3.25 0.65 -3.65
N VAL A 39 3.69 0.58 -2.39
CA VAL A 39 3.26 -0.44 -1.43
C VAL A 39 1.76 -0.36 -1.15
N SER A 40 1.22 0.85 -1.00
CA SER A 40 -0.22 1.08 -0.80
C SER A 40 -1.05 0.60 -1.99
N VAL A 41 -0.61 0.94 -3.20
CA VAL A 41 -1.28 0.52 -4.45
C VAL A 41 -1.24 -0.99 -4.60
N PHE A 42 -0.11 -1.64 -4.28
CA PHE A 42 0.00 -3.10 -4.30
C PHE A 42 -0.97 -3.76 -3.30
N GLY A 43 -1.12 -3.19 -2.11
CA GLY A 43 -2.09 -3.64 -1.12
C GLY A 43 -3.54 -3.59 -1.63
N ILE A 44 -3.92 -2.50 -2.30
CA ILE A 44 -5.28 -2.31 -2.85
C ILE A 44 -5.50 -3.21 -4.08
N LEU A 45 -4.69 -3.05 -5.13
CA LEU A 45 -4.93 -3.66 -6.43
C LEU A 45 -4.42 -5.11 -6.52
N GLY A 46 -3.34 -5.44 -5.83
CA GLY A 46 -2.79 -6.78 -5.83
C GLY A 46 -3.52 -7.70 -4.86
N VAL A 47 -3.57 -7.31 -3.59
CA VAL A 47 -4.06 -8.19 -2.51
C VAL A 47 -5.57 -8.07 -2.33
N LEU A 48 -6.07 -6.86 -2.14
CA LEU A 48 -7.48 -6.64 -1.78
C LEU A 48 -8.41 -6.94 -2.94
N ASN A 49 -8.09 -6.45 -4.13
CA ASN A 49 -8.87 -6.69 -5.34
C ASN A 49 -8.91 -8.17 -5.72
N SER A 50 -7.78 -8.89 -5.62
CA SER A 50 -7.74 -10.34 -5.87
C SER A 50 -8.68 -11.12 -4.93
N TYR A 51 -8.73 -10.74 -3.65
CA TYR A 51 -9.66 -11.34 -2.69
C TYR A 51 -11.13 -11.13 -3.06
N TYR A 52 -11.50 -9.92 -3.49
CA TYR A 52 -12.88 -9.63 -3.89
C TYR A 52 -13.26 -10.29 -5.22
N LEU A 53 -12.35 -10.32 -6.20
CA LEU A 53 -12.53 -11.02 -7.48
C LEU A 53 -12.73 -12.52 -7.29
N ALA A 54 -12.04 -13.14 -6.32
CA ALA A 54 -12.23 -14.54 -5.97
C ALA A 54 -13.64 -14.84 -5.40
N ARG A 55 -14.34 -13.83 -4.88
CA ARG A 55 -15.70 -13.93 -4.31
C ARG A 55 -16.74 -13.17 -5.14
N ALA A 56 -16.42 -12.85 -6.38
CA ALA A 56 -17.31 -12.06 -7.22
C ALA A 56 -18.63 -12.80 -7.49
N ILE A 57 -19.74 -12.05 -7.52
CA ILE A 57 -21.10 -12.58 -7.65
C ILE A 57 -21.27 -13.36 -8.96
N TRP A 58 -20.57 -12.97 -10.03
CA TRP A 58 -20.61 -13.62 -11.34
C TRP A 58 -19.83 -14.94 -11.44
N LYS A 59 -19.13 -15.37 -10.38
CA LYS A 59 -18.46 -16.69 -10.31
C LYS A 59 -19.34 -17.77 -9.67
N LYS A 60 -20.60 -17.47 -9.36
CA LYS A 60 -21.61 -18.43 -8.89
C LYS A 60 -22.32 -19.11 -10.05
#